data_AF-A0A075GWE6-F1
#
_entry.id   AF-A0A075GWE6-F1
#
_cell.length_a   1.000
_cell.length_b   1.000
_cell.length_c   1.000
_cell.angle_alpha   90.00
_cell.angle_beta   90.00
_cell.angle_gamma   90.00
#
_symmetry.space_group_name_H-M   'P 1'
#
loop_
_entity.id
_entity.type
_entity.pdbx_description
1 polymer ?
#
loop_
_entity_poly.entity_id
_entity_poly.type
_entity_poly.pdbx_seq_one_letter_code
_entity_poly.pdbx_strand_id
1 'polypeptide(L)'
;MIEQVAILVRLGHYEECAELLEELFSDGMEATTSNQLARMESVNRMVSRAAKMEKDEIFKPQNPKHPRWAIIERMKKRKPISPTFFLITFIAPIVFLLGTVAMTLIGGTTWGFILVFVFILACFMGLSKVTSGLLHKLNRHALDLDRAIDCETSSGKLCIPDGIRGSKMYNAMVGQRMPALSERLELVVESGEKLPIRWKPEIPDFTIEEGDSDWLEPPSDELEPLED
;
A
#
# COMPACT_ATOMS: atom_id res chain seq x y z
N MET A 1 10.87 -11.48 2.27
CA MET A 1 10.78 -10.48 3.35
C MET A 1 10.06 -9.20 2.92
N ILE A 2 10.63 -8.33 2.08
CA ILE A 2 10.00 -7.04 1.71
C ILE A 2 8.58 -7.18 1.12
N GLU A 3 8.38 -8.10 0.19
CA GLU A 3 7.06 -8.35 -0.42
C GLU A 3 6.05 -8.91 0.59
N GLN A 4 6.51 -9.75 1.52
CA GLN A 4 5.66 -10.29 2.59
C GLN A 4 5.18 -9.17 3.52
N VAL A 5 6.07 -8.24 3.90
CA VAL A 5 5.67 -7.04 4.67
C VAL A 5 4.64 -6.21 3.90
N ALA A 6 4.84 -6.01 2.60
CA ALA A 6 3.89 -5.26 1.77
C ALA A 6 2.50 -5.93 1.71
N ILE A 7 2.44 -7.27 1.66
CA ILE A 7 1.20 -8.03 1.70
C ILE A 7 0.51 -7.90 3.06
N LEU A 8 1.25 -8.06 4.17
CA LEU A 8 0.70 -7.97 5.53
C LEU A 8 0.17 -6.56 5.83
N VAL A 9 0.85 -5.50 5.38
CA VAL A 9 0.36 -4.11 5.47
C VAL A 9 -0.97 -3.92 4.76
N ARG A 10 -1.14 -4.52 3.57
CA ARG A 10 -2.39 -4.45 2.80
C ARG A 10 -3.53 -5.17 3.52
N LEU A 11 -3.24 -6.32 4.12
CA LEU A 11 -4.20 -7.10 4.90
C LEU A 11 -4.51 -6.50 6.28
N GLY A 12 -3.67 -5.57 6.77
CA GLY A 12 -3.85 -4.90 8.07
C GLY A 12 -3.24 -5.65 9.27
N HIS A 13 -2.32 -6.58 9.01
CA HIS A 13 -1.58 -7.37 10.00
C HIS A 13 -0.33 -6.60 10.47
N TYR A 14 -0.54 -5.52 11.22
CA TYR A 14 0.53 -4.58 11.59
C TYR A 14 1.45 -5.10 12.70
N GLU A 15 0.98 -6.01 13.54
CA GLU A 15 1.79 -6.63 14.61
C GLU A 15 2.83 -7.56 13.98
N GLU A 16 2.38 -8.44 13.08
CA GLU A 16 3.24 -9.36 12.32
C GLU A 16 4.19 -8.60 11.37
N CYS A 17 3.77 -7.42 10.87
CA CYS A 17 4.68 -6.53 10.14
C CYS A 17 5.80 -5.98 11.03
N ALA A 18 5.54 -5.72 12.30
CA ALA A 18 6.54 -5.15 13.21
C ALA A 18 7.62 -6.18 13.52
N GLU A 19 7.22 -7.43 13.79
CA GLU A 19 8.13 -8.57 14.00
C GLU A 19 9.01 -8.81 12.77
N LEU A 20 8.41 -8.85 11.57
CA LEU A 20 9.17 -8.99 10.32
C LEU A 20 10.10 -7.81 10.03
N LEU A 21 9.71 -6.59 10.43
CA LEU A 21 10.58 -5.43 10.28
C LEU A 21 11.75 -5.54 11.25
N GLU A 22 11.52 -5.94 12.49
CA GLU A 22 12.58 -6.16 13.48
C GLU A 22 13.59 -7.21 12.99
N GLU A 23 13.10 -8.32 12.45
CA GLU A 23 13.95 -9.35 11.83
C GLU A 23 14.68 -8.82 10.59
N LEU A 24 14.00 -8.03 9.75
CA LEU A 24 14.65 -7.38 8.60
C LEU A 24 15.78 -6.44 9.04
N PHE A 25 15.71 -5.84 10.23
CA PHE A 25 16.71 -4.95 10.80
C PHE A 25 17.67 -5.64 11.80
N SER A 26 17.57 -6.97 11.99
CA SER A 26 18.40 -7.72 12.94
C SER A 26 19.86 -7.84 12.45
N ASP A 27 20.81 -7.94 13.40
CA ASP A 27 22.25 -7.81 13.20
C ASP A 27 22.90 -8.86 12.25
N GLY A 28 22.14 -9.87 11.80
CA GLY A 28 22.62 -10.90 10.85
C GLY A 28 22.54 -10.50 9.37
N MET A 29 21.89 -9.38 9.06
CA MET A 29 21.80 -8.84 7.70
C MET A 29 22.70 -7.62 7.58
N GLU A 30 24.00 -7.83 7.32
CA GLU A 30 24.83 -6.74 6.82
C GLU A 30 24.13 -6.16 5.60
N ALA A 31 23.71 -4.89 5.67
CA ALA A 31 23.17 -4.17 4.53
C ALA A 31 24.30 -3.99 3.49
N THR A 32 24.59 -5.05 2.73
CA THR A 32 25.74 -5.13 1.82
C THR A 32 25.69 -4.06 0.72
N THR A 33 24.50 -3.48 0.44
CA THR A 33 24.32 -2.46 -0.59
C THR A 33 23.38 -1.31 -0.16
N SER A 34 23.75 -0.06 -0.45
CA SER A 34 22.96 1.16 -0.19
C SER A 34 21.52 1.12 -0.72
N ASN A 35 21.29 0.40 -1.82
CA ASN A 35 19.97 0.19 -2.40
C ASN A 35 19.05 -0.68 -1.52
N GLN A 36 19.59 -1.65 -0.80
CA GLN A 36 18.80 -2.50 0.11
C GLN A 36 18.35 -1.68 1.32
N LEU A 37 19.25 -0.88 1.89
CA LEU A 37 18.94 0.05 2.98
C LEU A 37 17.80 1.02 2.61
N ALA A 38 17.88 1.62 1.42
CA ALA A 38 16.84 2.53 0.93
C ALA A 38 15.47 1.83 0.78
N ARG A 39 15.46 0.57 0.35
CA ARG A 39 14.23 -0.24 0.27
C ARG A 39 13.67 -0.54 1.66
N MET A 40 14.52 -0.93 2.62
CA MET A 40 14.12 -1.20 4.00
C MET A 40 13.50 0.04 4.66
N GLU A 41 14.13 1.21 4.49
CA GLU A 41 13.58 2.47 5.03
C GLU A 41 12.23 2.83 4.38
N SER A 42 12.08 2.60 3.08
CA SER A 42 10.82 2.81 2.36
C SER A 42 9.69 1.93 2.93
N VAL A 43 9.98 0.66 3.22
CA VAL A 43 9.02 -0.28 3.81
C VAL A 43 8.63 0.16 5.22
N ASN A 44 9.59 0.53 6.07
CA ASN A 44 9.31 1.03 7.42
C ASN A 44 8.42 2.30 7.38
N ARG A 45 8.72 3.23 6.46
CA ARG A 45 7.86 4.42 6.22
C ARG A 45 6.45 4.04 5.77
N MET A 46 6.31 3.00 4.95
CA MET A 46 5.01 2.50 4.48
C MET A 46 4.19 1.90 5.62
N VAL A 47 4.79 1.00 6.40
CA VAL A 47 4.15 0.35 7.56
C VAL A 47 3.73 1.40 8.59
N SER A 48 4.64 2.29 8.98
CA SER A 48 4.35 3.34 9.96
C SER A 48 3.26 4.31 9.47
N ARG A 49 3.19 4.60 8.17
CA ARG A 49 2.12 5.41 7.59
C ARG A 49 0.78 4.66 7.61
N ALA A 50 0.76 3.39 7.22
CA ALA A 50 -0.45 2.57 7.21
C ALA A 50 -1.02 2.42 8.63
N ALA A 51 -0.16 2.07 9.59
CA ALA A 51 -0.52 1.99 11.00
C ALA A 51 -1.07 3.34 11.52
N LYS A 52 -0.47 4.47 11.13
CA LYS A 52 -0.97 5.81 11.49
C LYS A 52 -2.37 6.11 10.92
N MET A 53 -2.72 5.58 9.76
CA MET A 53 -4.05 5.79 9.15
C MET A 53 -5.15 4.95 9.79
N GLU A 54 -4.79 3.84 10.45
CA GLU A 54 -5.72 2.89 11.05
C GLU A 54 -5.71 2.89 12.57
N LYS A 55 -5.06 3.89 13.20
CA LYS A 55 -4.97 4.04 14.66
C LYS A 55 -6.29 3.87 15.39
N ASP A 56 -7.37 4.42 14.83
CA ASP A 56 -8.67 4.41 15.48
C ASP A 56 -9.38 3.06 15.30
N GLU A 57 -9.20 2.41 14.14
CA GLU A 57 -9.87 1.15 13.80
C GLU A 57 -9.27 0.49 12.55
N ILE A 58 -8.76 -0.73 12.69
CA ILE A 58 -8.29 -1.59 11.60
C ILE A 58 -9.49 -2.24 10.94
N PHE A 59 -9.64 -2.06 9.62
CA PHE A 59 -10.76 -2.66 8.89
C PHE A 59 -10.62 -4.19 8.84
N LYS A 60 -11.65 -4.90 9.30
CA LYS A 60 -11.78 -6.36 9.24
C LYS A 60 -12.89 -6.77 8.25
N PRO A 61 -12.57 -7.07 6.98
CA PRO A 61 -13.56 -7.42 5.95
C PRO A 61 -14.44 -8.61 6.33
N GLN A 62 -13.90 -9.58 7.07
CA GLN A 62 -14.61 -10.78 7.52
C GLN A 62 -15.73 -10.50 8.53
N ASN A 63 -15.77 -9.30 9.13
CA ASN A 63 -16.85 -8.88 10.00
C ASN A 63 -17.90 -8.07 9.21
N PRO A 64 -19.08 -8.62 8.87
CA PRO A 64 -20.10 -7.90 8.11
C PRO A 64 -20.73 -6.74 8.89
N LYS A 65 -20.60 -6.71 10.23
CA LYS A 65 -21.09 -5.64 11.09
C LYS A 65 -20.05 -4.54 11.34
N HIS A 66 -18.89 -4.61 10.70
CA HIS A 66 -17.84 -3.60 10.84
C HIS A 66 -18.36 -2.23 10.35
N PRO A 67 -18.25 -1.14 11.13
CA PRO A 67 -18.85 0.16 10.80
C PRO A 67 -18.36 0.73 9.46
N ARG A 68 -17.13 0.41 9.08
CA ARG A 68 -16.53 0.78 7.79
C ARG A 68 -17.29 0.24 6.58
N TRP A 69 -18.01 -0.88 6.68
CA TRP A 69 -18.89 -1.33 5.59
C TRP A 69 -19.97 -0.30 5.27
N ALA A 70 -20.54 0.37 6.28
CA ALA A 70 -21.52 1.43 6.06
C ALA A 70 -20.91 2.70 5.42
N ILE A 71 -19.61 2.93 5.61
CA ILE A 71 -18.89 4.02 4.93
C ILE A 71 -18.66 3.66 3.46
N ILE A 72 -18.18 2.44 3.19
CA ILE A 72 -17.96 1.90 1.84
C ILE A 72 -19.28 1.94 1.05
N GLU A 73 -20.37 1.48 1.64
CA GLU A 73 -21.70 1.45 1.01
C GLU A 73 -22.19 2.85 0.61
N ARG A 74 -21.95 3.87 1.45
CA ARG A 74 -22.27 5.27 1.12
C ARG A 74 -21.38 5.84 0.02
N MET A 75 -20.12 5.39 -0.06
CA MET A 75 -19.12 5.92 -0.99
C MET A 75 -19.01 5.14 -2.31
N LYS A 76 -19.68 3.99 -2.45
CA LYS A 76 -19.59 3.07 -3.61
C LYS A 76 -19.82 3.70 -4.99
N LYS A 77 -20.52 4.84 -5.07
CA LYS A 77 -20.81 5.56 -6.32
C LYS A 77 -19.66 6.47 -6.77
N ARG A 78 -18.63 6.69 -5.95
CA ARG A 78 -17.50 7.58 -6.24
C ARG A 78 -16.25 6.77 -6.57
N LYS A 79 -15.48 7.21 -7.56
CA LYS A 79 -14.19 6.61 -7.89
C LYS A 79 -13.12 7.07 -6.89
N PRO A 80 -12.11 6.23 -6.59
CA PRO A 80 -10.94 6.67 -5.85
C PRO A 80 -10.27 7.85 -6.58
N ILE A 81 -9.77 8.81 -5.81
CA ILE A 81 -9.16 10.02 -6.36
C ILE A 81 -7.70 9.70 -6.69
N SER A 82 -7.32 9.83 -7.96
CA SER A 82 -5.91 9.66 -8.38
C SER A 82 -5.04 10.80 -7.84
N PRO A 83 -3.79 10.52 -7.41
CA PRO A 83 -2.83 11.56 -7.05
C PRO A 83 -2.66 12.62 -8.13
N THR A 84 -2.51 12.21 -9.39
CA THR A 84 -2.34 13.13 -10.53
C THR A 84 -3.56 14.02 -10.73
N PHE A 85 -4.76 13.45 -10.63
CA PHE A 85 -5.99 14.22 -10.71
C PHE A 85 -6.07 15.26 -9.58
N PHE A 86 -5.73 14.86 -8.34
CA PHE A 86 -5.74 15.79 -7.22
C PHE A 86 -4.71 16.91 -7.39
N LEU A 87 -3.49 16.58 -7.85
CA LEU A 87 -2.43 17.56 -8.13
C LEU A 87 -2.89 18.60 -9.15
N ILE A 88 -3.46 18.17 -10.28
CA ILE A 88 -3.85 19.07 -11.37
C ILE A 88 -5.09 19.88 -11.01
N THR A 89 -6.09 19.28 -10.38
CA THR A 89 -7.39 19.95 -10.16
C THR A 89 -7.40 20.82 -8.90
N PHE A 90 -6.65 20.47 -7.86
CA PHE A 90 -6.66 21.22 -6.60
C PHE A 90 -5.35 21.96 -6.35
N ILE A 91 -4.20 21.29 -6.44
CA ILE A 91 -2.92 21.91 -6.07
C ILE A 91 -2.47 22.94 -7.10
N ALA A 92 -2.47 22.58 -8.39
CA ALA A 92 -1.95 23.46 -9.44
C ALA A 92 -2.69 24.82 -9.50
N PRO A 93 -4.04 24.90 -9.41
CA PRO A 93 -4.73 26.19 -9.39
C PRO A 93 -4.42 27.03 -8.15
N ILE A 94 -4.29 26.40 -6.97
CA ILE A 94 -3.95 27.11 -5.73
C ILE A 94 -2.54 27.68 -5.81
N VAL A 95 -1.57 26.87 -6.25
CA VAL A 95 -0.17 27.31 -6.42
C VAL A 95 -0.07 28.39 -7.50
N PHE A 96 -0.83 28.27 -8.59
CA PHE A 96 -0.89 29.28 -9.64
C PHE A 96 -1.43 30.62 -9.12
N LEU A 97 -2.51 30.60 -8.34
CA LEU A 97 -3.10 31.81 -7.75
C LEU A 97 -2.13 32.48 -6.76
N LEU A 98 -1.49 31.70 -5.89
CA LEU A 98 -0.45 32.19 -4.98
C LEU A 98 0.74 32.77 -5.74
N GLY A 99 1.19 32.10 -6.80
CA GLY A 99 2.26 32.57 -7.66
C GLY A 99 1.92 33.89 -8.35
N THR A 100 0.68 34.03 -8.82
CA THR A 100 0.18 35.28 -9.44
C THR A 100 0.18 36.43 -8.45
N VAL A 101 -0.32 36.21 -7.22
CA VAL A 101 -0.30 37.22 -6.15
C VAL A 101 1.14 37.57 -5.74
N ALA A 102 2.04 36.59 -5.66
CA ALA A 102 3.44 36.85 -5.34
C ALA A 102 4.13 37.67 -6.45
N MET A 103 3.82 37.38 -7.71
CA MET A 103 4.28 38.12 -8.88
C MET A 103 3.84 39.59 -8.84
N THR A 104 2.58 39.87 -8.50
CA THR A 104 2.08 41.26 -8.46
C THR A 104 2.70 42.08 -7.34
N LEU A 105 3.06 41.46 -6.21
CA LEU A 105 3.61 42.17 -5.06
C LEU A 105 5.13 42.37 -5.14
N ILE A 106 5.88 41.34 -5.55
CA ILE A 106 7.35 41.30 -5.42
C ILE A 106 8.05 41.15 -6.79
N GLY A 107 7.32 40.80 -7.85
CA GLY A 107 7.86 40.46 -9.17
C GLY A 107 8.32 41.63 -10.04
N GLY A 108 8.26 42.88 -9.55
CA GLY A 108 8.63 44.08 -10.33
C GLY A 108 10.13 44.23 -10.65
N THR A 109 10.99 43.35 -10.13
CA THR A 109 12.45 43.37 -10.36
C THR A 109 12.95 42.00 -10.81
N THR A 110 14.09 41.94 -11.50
CA THR A 110 14.74 40.68 -11.91
C THR A 110 15.03 39.75 -10.74
N TRP A 111 15.47 40.30 -9.61
CA TRP A 111 15.66 39.54 -8.36
C TRP A 111 14.33 39.09 -7.73
N GLY A 112 13.30 39.93 -7.81
CA GLY A 112 11.94 39.61 -7.37
C GLY A 112 11.36 38.42 -8.13
N PHE A 113 11.59 38.34 -9.45
CA PHE A 113 11.17 37.20 -10.26
C PHE A 113 11.81 35.87 -9.80
N ILE A 114 13.12 35.87 -9.55
CA ILE A 114 13.84 34.69 -9.05
C ILE A 114 13.29 34.27 -7.68
N LEU A 115 13.03 35.23 -6.78
CA LEU A 115 12.48 34.97 -5.45
C LEU A 115 11.08 34.36 -5.54
N VAL A 116 10.21 34.91 -6.38
CA VAL A 116 8.86 34.37 -6.63
C VAL A 116 8.94 32.96 -7.21
N PHE A 117 9.88 32.68 -8.11
CA PHE A 117 10.07 31.35 -8.66
C PHE A 117 10.46 30.32 -7.58
N VAL A 118 11.44 30.63 -6.73
CA VAL A 118 11.82 29.77 -5.59
C VAL A 118 10.65 29.60 -4.62
N PHE A 119 9.89 30.67 -4.37
CA PHE A 119 8.70 30.62 -3.53
C PHE A 119 7.63 29.67 -4.07
N ILE A 120 7.33 29.72 -5.37
CA ILE A 120 6.37 28.81 -6.01
C ILE A 120 6.83 27.35 -5.87
N LEU A 121 8.12 27.06 -6.08
CA LEU A 121 8.66 25.72 -5.88
C LEU A 121 8.50 25.24 -4.43
N ALA A 122 8.83 26.10 -3.46
CA ALA A 122 8.66 25.80 -2.04
C ALA A 122 7.18 25.55 -1.68
N CYS A 123 6.27 26.39 -2.17
CA CYS A 123 4.84 26.20 -2.01
C CYS A 123 4.36 24.89 -2.62
N PHE A 124 4.78 24.57 -3.85
CA PHE A 124 4.41 23.32 -4.51
C PHE A 124 4.87 22.09 -3.72
N MET A 125 6.12 22.08 -3.24
CA MET A 125 6.65 21.00 -2.41
C MET A 125 5.89 20.87 -1.08
N GLY A 126 5.64 22.00 -0.39
CA GLY A 126 4.89 22.02 0.86
C GLY A 126 3.46 21.53 0.71
N LEU A 127 2.73 22.05 -0.28
CA LEU A 127 1.35 21.66 -0.56
C LEU A 127 1.27 20.19 -0.96
N SER A 128 2.17 19.72 -1.81
CA SER A 128 2.20 18.31 -2.23
C SER A 128 2.42 17.36 -1.05
N LYS A 129 3.31 17.72 -0.11
CA LYS A 129 3.58 16.92 1.09
C LYS A 129 2.33 16.83 2.00
N VAL A 130 1.68 17.95 2.29
CA VAL A 130 0.47 17.99 3.15
C VAL A 130 -0.69 17.25 2.48
N THR A 131 -0.87 17.51 1.20
CA THR A 131 -1.96 16.94 0.40
C THR A 131 -1.89 15.42 0.30
N SER A 132 -0.68 14.86 0.16
CA SER A 132 -0.54 13.40 0.11
C SER A 132 -1.18 12.75 1.35
N GLY A 133 -0.97 13.29 2.54
CA GLY A 133 -1.64 12.80 3.76
C GLY A 133 -3.16 12.84 3.67
N LEU A 134 -3.71 13.97 3.20
CA LEU A 134 -5.16 14.17 3.06
C LEU A 134 -5.77 13.24 2.00
N LEU A 135 -5.12 13.10 0.85
CA LEU A 135 -5.57 12.24 -0.25
C LEU A 135 -5.71 10.79 0.21
N HIS A 136 -4.73 10.27 0.95
CA HIS A 136 -4.79 8.93 1.51
C HIS A 136 -5.94 8.77 2.52
N LYS A 137 -6.21 9.79 3.35
CA LYS A 137 -7.36 9.79 4.27
C LYS A 137 -8.70 9.82 3.51
N LEU A 138 -8.78 10.57 2.42
CA LEU A 138 -9.96 10.61 1.57
C LEU A 138 -10.20 9.26 0.88
N ASN A 139 -9.15 8.62 0.38
CA ASN A 139 -9.22 7.32 -0.30
C ASN A 139 -9.26 6.11 0.65
N ARG A 140 -9.30 6.32 1.97
CA ARG A 140 -9.26 5.24 2.99
C ARG A 140 -10.36 4.18 2.76
N HIS A 141 -11.54 4.59 2.30
CA HIS A 141 -12.65 3.68 1.99
C HIS A 141 -12.41 2.83 0.73
N ALA A 142 -11.66 3.36 -0.24
CA ALA A 142 -11.25 2.58 -1.41
C ALA A 142 -10.16 1.57 -1.03
N LEU A 143 -9.24 1.94 -0.14
CA LEU A 143 -8.25 1.02 0.43
C LEU A 143 -8.91 -0.11 1.24
N ASP A 144 -9.99 0.18 1.98
CA ASP A 144 -10.75 -0.87 2.65
C ASP A 144 -11.37 -1.86 1.68
N LEU A 145 -12.00 -1.35 0.62
CA LEU A 145 -12.57 -2.21 -0.40
C LEU A 145 -11.48 -3.03 -1.09
N ASP A 146 -10.30 -2.44 -1.31
CA ASP A 146 -9.13 -3.13 -1.84
C ASP A 146 -8.71 -4.31 -0.93
N ARG A 147 -8.65 -4.07 0.38
CA ARG A 147 -8.40 -5.11 1.40
C ARG A 147 -9.48 -6.19 1.37
N ALA A 148 -10.75 -5.82 1.21
CA ALA A 148 -11.81 -6.81 1.11
C ALA A 148 -11.68 -7.68 -0.15
N ILE A 149 -11.34 -7.08 -1.30
CA ILE A 149 -11.06 -7.82 -2.54
C ILE A 149 -9.87 -8.77 -2.33
N ASP A 150 -8.80 -8.31 -1.68
CA ASP A 150 -7.66 -9.17 -1.33
C ASP A 150 -8.10 -10.34 -0.44
N CYS A 151 -8.91 -10.10 0.60
CA CYS A 151 -9.44 -11.16 1.44
C CYS A 151 -10.29 -12.18 0.66
N GLU A 152 -11.25 -11.74 -0.17
CA GLU A 152 -12.07 -12.67 -0.96
C GLU A 152 -11.24 -13.52 -1.92
N THR A 153 -10.27 -12.87 -2.57
CA THR A 153 -9.44 -13.52 -3.57
C THR A 153 -8.45 -14.48 -2.93
N SER A 154 -7.92 -14.19 -1.74
CA SER A 154 -7.07 -15.13 -1.01
C SER A 154 -7.87 -16.28 -0.39
N SER A 155 -9.03 -16.01 0.19
CA SER A 155 -9.82 -17.03 0.91
C SER A 155 -10.67 -17.90 -0.02
N GLY A 156 -10.98 -17.44 -1.22
CA GLY A 156 -11.95 -18.07 -2.12
C GLY A 156 -13.38 -18.01 -1.59
N LYS A 157 -13.71 -17.05 -0.71
CA LYS A 157 -15.01 -16.94 -0.02
C LYS A 157 -15.49 -15.49 0.00
N LEU A 158 -16.80 -15.31 0.12
CA LEU A 158 -17.48 -14.03 0.05
C LEU A 158 -17.45 -13.28 1.39
N CYS A 159 -16.97 -12.03 1.35
CA CYS A 159 -17.07 -11.05 2.44
C CYS A 159 -17.67 -9.71 1.99
N ILE A 160 -17.56 -9.34 0.70
CA ILE A 160 -18.10 -8.12 0.11
C ILE A 160 -19.61 -8.28 -0.11
N PRO A 161 -20.43 -7.36 0.43
CA PRO A 161 -21.87 -7.35 0.21
C PRO A 161 -22.26 -7.10 -1.26
N ASP A 162 -23.33 -7.74 -1.73
CA ASP A 162 -23.81 -7.63 -3.12
C ASP A 162 -24.15 -6.19 -3.53
N GLY A 163 -24.59 -5.35 -2.58
CA GLY A 163 -24.87 -3.93 -2.83
C GLY A 163 -23.64 -3.12 -3.28
N ILE A 164 -22.42 -3.58 -2.97
CA ILE A 164 -21.16 -2.92 -3.32
C ILE A 164 -20.59 -3.51 -4.62
N ARG A 165 -20.88 -4.77 -4.93
CA ARG A 165 -20.47 -5.42 -6.18
C ARG A 165 -21.02 -4.68 -7.39
N GLY A 166 -20.23 -4.58 -8.45
CA GLY A 166 -20.62 -3.86 -9.67
C GLY A 166 -20.74 -2.33 -9.51
N SER A 167 -20.49 -1.78 -8.33
CA SER A 167 -20.51 -0.33 -8.11
C SER A 167 -19.37 0.37 -8.85
N LYS A 168 -19.50 1.69 -9.07
CA LYS A 168 -18.46 2.49 -9.74
C LYS A 168 -17.11 2.40 -9.05
N MET A 169 -17.11 2.33 -7.71
CA MET A 169 -15.90 2.15 -6.92
C MET A 169 -15.33 0.75 -7.11
N TYR A 170 -16.16 -0.29 -6.96
CA TYR A 170 -15.74 -1.68 -7.14
C TYR A 170 -15.13 -1.93 -8.51
N ASN A 171 -15.82 -1.52 -9.58
CA ASN A 171 -15.32 -1.68 -10.95
C ASN A 171 -14.03 -0.87 -11.19
N ALA A 172 -13.87 0.28 -10.55
CA ALA A 172 -12.63 1.05 -10.64
C ALA A 172 -11.47 0.35 -9.93
N MET A 173 -11.71 -0.32 -8.80
CA MET A 173 -10.68 -1.07 -8.07
C MET A 173 -10.29 -2.36 -8.80
N VAL A 174 -11.27 -3.14 -9.26
CA VAL A 174 -11.02 -4.39 -10.00
C VAL A 174 -10.38 -4.09 -11.36
N GLY A 175 -10.86 -3.06 -12.07
CA GLY A 175 -10.34 -2.69 -13.40
C GLY A 175 -8.90 -2.13 -13.40
N GLN A 176 -8.34 -1.79 -12.24
CA GLN A 176 -6.92 -1.42 -12.11
C GLN A 176 -6.00 -2.64 -11.98
N ARG A 177 -6.56 -3.84 -11.82
CA ARG A 177 -5.81 -5.08 -11.57
C ARG A 177 -5.81 -5.98 -12.81
N MET A 178 -5.12 -7.11 -12.70
CA MET A 178 -5.02 -8.09 -13.79
C MET A 178 -6.40 -8.66 -14.15
N PRO A 179 -6.70 -8.89 -15.45
CA PRO A 179 -8.01 -9.38 -15.88
C PRO A 179 -8.38 -10.74 -15.28
N ALA A 180 -7.40 -11.61 -15.04
CA ALA A 180 -7.58 -12.91 -14.37
C ALA A 180 -8.20 -12.79 -12.96
N LEU A 181 -8.06 -11.63 -12.31
CA LEU A 181 -8.70 -11.39 -11.02
C LEU A 181 -10.21 -11.32 -11.14
N SER A 182 -10.72 -10.72 -12.22
CA SER A 182 -12.17 -10.62 -12.47
C SER A 182 -12.78 -12.00 -12.63
N GLU A 183 -12.14 -12.86 -13.44
CA GLU A 183 -12.56 -14.25 -13.65
C GLU A 183 -12.57 -15.03 -12.33
N ARG A 184 -11.51 -14.90 -11.51
CA ARG A 184 -11.46 -15.52 -10.18
C ARG A 184 -12.58 -15.02 -9.27
N LEU A 185 -12.83 -13.72 -9.24
CA LEU A 185 -13.90 -13.13 -8.43
C LEU A 185 -15.28 -13.63 -8.87
N GLU A 186 -15.49 -13.81 -10.17
CA GLU A 186 -16.72 -14.40 -10.71
C GLU A 186 -16.91 -15.84 -10.21
N LEU A 187 -15.87 -16.69 -10.28
CA LEU A 187 -15.92 -18.05 -9.75
C LEU A 187 -16.19 -18.10 -8.23
N VAL A 188 -15.60 -17.17 -7.46
CA VAL A 188 -15.86 -17.07 -6.01
C VAL A 188 -17.29 -16.66 -5.74
N VAL A 189 -17.86 -15.76 -6.54
CA VAL A 189 -19.28 -15.37 -6.45
C VAL A 189 -20.19 -16.53 -6.79
N GLU A 190 -19.87 -17.32 -7.83
CA GLU A 190 -20.61 -18.54 -8.18
C GLU A 190 -20.61 -19.58 -7.05
N SER A 191 -19.50 -19.71 -6.31
CA SER A 191 -19.42 -20.65 -5.17
C SER A 191 -20.39 -20.32 -4.04
N GLY A 192 -20.73 -19.04 -3.84
CA GLY A 192 -21.68 -18.60 -2.80
C GLY A 192 -21.20 -18.79 -1.35
N GLU A 193 -19.98 -19.28 -1.11
CA GLU A 193 -19.50 -19.59 0.23
C GLU A 193 -19.15 -18.34 1.03
N LYS A 194 -19.72 -18.17 2.22
CA LYS A 194 -19.45 -17.00 3.08
C LYS A 194 -18.16 -17.18 3.88
N LEU A 195 -17.39 -16.10 4.00
CA LEU A 195 -16.19 -16.05 4.80
C LEU A 195 -16.55 -16.14 6.30
N PRO A 196 -15.93 -17.04 7.08
CA PRO A 196 -16.17 -17.09 8.51
C PRO A 196 -15.59 -15.85 9.22
N ILE A 197 -16.30 -15.34 10.23
CA ILE A 197 -15.92 -14.11 10.97
C ILE A 197 -14.53 -14.21 11.62
N ARG A 198 -14.10 -15.42 11.98
CA ARG A 198 -12.80 -15.70 12.60
C ARG A 198 -11.71 -16.05 11.59
N TRP A 199 -11.97 -15.91 10.29
CA TRP A 199 -10.96 -16.17 9.28
C TRP A 199 -9.76 -15.26 9.49
N LYS A 200 -8.59 -15.87 9.38
CA LYS A 200 -7.28 -15.23 9.31
C LYS A 200 -6.49 -15.92 8.19
N PRO A 201 -5.64 -15.18 7.47
CA PRO A 201 -4.68 -15.82 6.57
C PRO A 201 -3.75 -16.73 7.39
N GLU A 202 -3.31 -17.81 6.77
CA GLU A 202 -2.21 -18.61 7.30
C GLU A 202 -0.92 -17.84 7.03
N ILE A 203 -0.29 -17.36 8.10
CA ILE A 203 0.95 -16.60 8.04
C ILE A 203 2.07 -17.60 8.37
N PRO A 204 3.11 -17.72 7.54
CA PRO A 204 4.23 -18.59 7.84
C PRO A 204 4.93 -18.12 9.12
N ASP A 205 5.50 -19.05 9.86
CA ASP A 205 6.38 -18.71 10.99
C ASP A 205 7.67 -18.08 10.42
N PHE A 206 8.07 -16.95 10.99
CA PHE A 206 9.22 -16.18 10.53
C PHE A 206 10.45 -16.41 11.41
N THR A 207 10.34 -17.20 12.48
CA THR A 207 11.49 -17.62 13.27
C THR A 207 12.38 -18.51 12.40
N ILE A 208 13.56 -18.00 12.04
CA ILE A 208 14.62 -18.81 11.44
C ILE A 208 15.13 -19.70 12.57
N GLU A 209 14.78 -20.99 12.58
CA GLU A 209 15.58 -21.94 13.36
C GLU A 209 16.98 -21.97 12.72
N GLU A 210 18.02 -21.75 13.51
CA GLU A 210 19.43 -21.72 13.08
C GLU A 210 19.94 -23.05 12.45
N GLY A 211 19.05 -24.00 12.14
CA GLY A 211 19.38 -25.37 11.75
C GLY A 211 19.29 -25.72 10.26
N ASP A 212 18.80 -24.84 9.38
CA ASP A 212 18.56 -25.19 7.96
C ASP A 212 19.67 -24.69 7.00
N SER A 213 20.91 -24.64 7.48
CA SER A 213 22.11 -24.36 6.66
C SER A 213 22.70 -25.59 5.96
N ASP A 214 22.10 -26.78 6.11
CA ASP A 214 22.62 -28.05 5.57
C ASP A 214 22.49 -28.19 4.03
N TRP A 215 21.90 -27.21 3.34
CA TRP A 215 21.67 -27.28 1.88
C TRP A 215 22.79 -26.69 1.01
N LEU A 216 23.92 -26.29 1.59
CA LEU A 216 25.06 -25.77 0.83
C LEU A 216 26.40 -26.38 1.26
N GLU A 217 26.52 -27.70 1.24
CA GLU A 217 27.83 -28.31 1.04
C GLU A 217 28.22 -28.16 -0.44
N PRO A 218 29.25 -27.37 -0.79
CA PRO A 218 29.78 -27.38 -2.16
C PRO A 218 30.32 -28.78 -2.46
N PRO A 219 30.12 -29.31 -3.68
CA PRO A 219 30.63 -30.62 -4.05
C PRO A 219 32.16 -30.65 -3.84
N SER A 220 32.63 -31.66 -3.10
CA SER A 220 34.06 -31.88 -2.88
C SER A 220 34.77 -32.09 -4.21
N ASP A 221 35.71 -31.19 -4.54
CA ASP A 221 36.66 -31.33 -5.64
C ASP A 221 37.66 -32.47 -5.34
N GLU A 222 37.23 -33.72 -5.44
CA GLU A 222 38.12 -34.87 -5.58
C GLU A 222 37.81 -35.56 -6.91
N LEU A 223 38.48 -35.09 -7.97
CA LEU A 223 38.61 -35.82 -9.21
C LEU A 223 39.53 -37.03 -8.94
N GLU A 224 38.95 -38.24 -8.90
CA GLU A 224 39.72 -39.48 -8.96
C GLU A 224 40.58 -39.48 -10.24
N PRO A 225 41.90 -39.70 -10.16
CA PRO A 225 42.73 -39.85 -11.34
C PRO A 225 42.38 -41.19 -12.01
N LEU A 226 41.94 -41.15 -13.26
CA LEU A 226 41.80 -42.35 -14.09
C LEU A 226 43.17 -42.99 -14.29
N GLU A 227 43.35 -44.19 -13.75
CA GLU A 227 44.51 -45.06 -14.03
C GLU A 227 44.42 -45.63 -15.46
N ASP A 228 45.50 -45.39 -16.22
CA ASP A 228 45.99 -45.95 -17.50
C ASP A 228 45.04 -46.21 -18.70
#